data_AF-A0A7W0KM53-F1
#
_entry.id   AF-A0A7W0KM53-F1
#
_cell.length_a   1.000
_cell.length_b   1.000
_cell.length_c   1.000
_cell.angle_alpha   90.00
_cell.angle_beta   90.00
_cell.angle_gamma   90.00
#
_symmetry.space_group_name_H-M   'P 1'
#
loop_
_entity.id
_entity.type
_entity.pdbx_description
1 polymer ?
#
loop_
_entity_poly.entity_id
_entity_poly.type
_entity_poly.pdbx_seq_one_letter_code
_entity_poly.pdbx_strand_id
1 'polypeptide(L)'
;MPAAEVRLRLIDAAELAEALRFISQWLARVDRTQLAASFDRFVSADGYDLNALRTDLARFTFLLGHDDGEQLFGYDEGEELHGAGEG
;
A
#
# COMPACT_ATOMS: atom_id res chain seq x y z
N MET A 1 -22.66 -19.71 -4.75
CA MET A 1 -22.85 -19.11 -3.42
C MET A 1 -22.86 -17.61 -3.62
N PRO A 2 -23.91 -16.85 -3.23
CA PRO A 2 -23.78 -15.40 -3.22
C PRO A 2 -22.63 -15.03 -2.28
N ALA A 3 -21.75 -14.13 -2.71
CA ALA A 3 -20.67 -13.64 -1.88
C ALA A 3 -21.27 -12.95 -0.65
N ALA A 4 -20.83 -13.34 0.55
CA ALA A 4 -21.24 -12.66 1.77
C ALA A 4 -20.75 -11.21 1.71
N GLU A 5 -21.64 -10.25 1.92
CA GLU A 5 -21.29 -8.84 2.00
C GLU A 5 -20.52 -8.60 3.32
N VAL A 6 -19.29 -8.11 3.23
CA VAL A 6 -18.49 -7.71 4.40
C VAL A 6 -18.87 -6.28 4.76
N ARG A 7 -19.29 -6.06 6.01
CA ARG A 7 -19.60 -4.73 6.57
C ARG A 7 -18.63 -4.40 7.70
N LEU A 8 -17.91 -3.29 7.57
CA LEU A 8 -17.00 -2.75 8.59
C LEU A 8 -17.61 -1.50 9.20
N ARG A 9 -17.54 -1.36 10.53
CA ARG A 9 -17.85 -0.08 11.17
C ARG A 9 -16.71 0.90 10.90
N LEU A 10 -17.01 2.20 10.94
CA LEU A 10 -16.00 3.24 10.71
C LEU A 10 -14.79 3.10 11.64
N ILE A 11 -15.02 2.81 12.92
CA ILE A 11 -13.92 2.64 13.89
C ILE A 11 -13.06 1.42 13.56
N ASP A 12 -13.69 0.30 13.18
CA ASP A 12 -12.96 -0.93 12.82
C ASP A 12 -12.15 -0.73 11.54
N ALA A 13 -12.68 0.02 10.57
CA ALA A 13 -11.99 0.37 9.33
C ALA A 13 -10.75 1.23 9.61
N ALA A 14 -10.85 2.20 10.54
CA ALA A 14 -9.72 3.03 10.95
C ALA A 14 -8.64 2.20 11.69
N GLU A 15 -9.03 1.35 12.63
CA GLU A 15 -8.10 0.46 13.34
C GLU A 15 -7.41 -0.53 12.41
N LEU A 16 -8.16 -1.09 11.45
CA LEU A 16 -7.60 -1.98 10.43
C LEU A 16 -6.58 -1.25 9.56
N ALA A 17 -6.89 -0.02 9.11
CA ALA A 17 -5.98 0.76 8.29
C ALA A 17 -4.67 1.07 9.04
N GLU A 18 -4.76 1.42 10.33
CA GLU A 18 -3.57 1.66 11.17
C GLU A 18 -2.72 0.38 11.31
N ALA A 19 -3.37 -0.78 11.54
CA ALA A 19 -2.66 -2.06 11.62
C ALA A 19 -1.95 -2.41 10.31
N LEU A 20 -2.60 -2.21 9.16
CA LEU A 20 -2.01 -2.47 7.84
C LEU A 20 -0.82 -1.54 7.57
N ARG A 21 -0.95 -0.25 7.92
CA ARG A 21 0.13 0.72 7.82
C ARG A 21 1.32 0.34 8.70
N PHE A 22 1.06 -0.05 9.94
CA PHE A 22 2.09 -0.51 10.87
C PHE A 22 2.85 -1.72 10.32
N ILE A 23 2.16 -2.70 9.75
CA ILE A 23 2.78 -3.86 9.10
C ILE A 23 3.62 -3.41 7.91
N SER A 24 3.10 -2.54 7.04
CA SER A 24 3.84 -2.03 5.87
C SER A 24 5.15 -1.32 6.28
N GLN A 25 5.09 -0.48 7.33
CA GLN A 25 6.27 0.20 7.88
C GLN A 25 7.27 -0.77 8.50
N TRP A 26 6.79 -1.81 9.20
CA TRP A 26 7.66 -2.86 9.74
C TRP A 26 8.39 -3.63 8.63
N LEU A 27 7.69 -3.98 7.55
CA LEU A 27 8.28 -4.63 6.37
C LEU A 27 9.27 -3.74 5.60
N ALA A 28 9.30 -2.44 5.88
CA ALA A 28 10.23 -1.48 5.28
C ALA A 28 11.57 -1.31 6.01
N ARG A 29 11.75 -2.00 7.14
CA ARG A 29 12.97 -1.90 7.94
C ARG A 29 14.18 -2.57 7.26
N VAL A 30 15.37 -2.31 7.83
CA VAL A 30 16.70 -2.67 7.29
C VAL A 30 16.85 -4.17 7.00
N ASP A 31 16.13 -5.04 7.72
CA ASP A 31 16.22 -6.50 7.60
C ASP A 31 15.41 -7.08 6.42
N ARG A 32 15.10 -6.26 5.41
CA ARG A 32 14.24 -6.58 4.27
C ARG A 32 14.65 -7.87 3.54
N THR A 33 15.94 -8.14 3.39
CA THR A 33 16.44 -9.36 2.74
C THR A 33 16.07 -10.62 3.53
N GLN A 34 16.19 -10.57 4.87
CA GLN A 34 15.82 -11.70 5.72
C GLN A 34 14.31 -11.92 5.70
N LEU A 35 13.53 -10.83 5.75
CA LEU A 35 12.08 -10.88 5.66
C LEU A 35 11.62 -11.44 4.32
N ALA A 36 12.19 -10.98 3.21
CA ALA A 36 11.87 -11.48 1.86
C ALA A 36 12.16 -12.98 1.75
N ALA A 37 13.35 -13.43 2.15
CA ALA A 37 13.69 -14.85 2.11
C ALA A 37 12.78 -15.71 3.01
N SER A 38 12.34 -15.19 4.15
CA SER A 38 11.38 -15.87 5.02
C SER A 38 9.99 -15.92 4.40
N PHE A 39 9.57 -14.84 3.74
CA PHE A 39 8.28 -14.73 3.10
C PHE A 39 8.18 -15.63 1.86
N ASP A 40 9.21 -15.67 1.01
CA ASP A 40 9.27 -16.53 -0.17
C ASP A 40 9.13 -18.02 0.21
N ARG A 41 9.80 -18.44 1.29
CA ARG A 41 9.65 -19.81 1.83
C ARG A 41 8.23 -20.09 2.34
N PHE A 42 7.54 -19.09 2.86
CA PHE A 42 6.17 -19.22 3.37
C PHE A 42 5.16 -19.33 2.22
N VAL A 43 5.24 -18.43 1.24
CA VAL A 43 4.25 -18.32 0.16
C VAL A 43 4.34 -19.52 -0.80
N SER A 44 5.56 -20.05 -1.05
CA SER A 44 5.79 -21.20 -1.94
C SER A 44 5.13 -21.08 -3.34
N ALA A 45 4.74 -19.88 -3.75
CA ALA A 45 4.01 -19.60 -4.98
C ALA A 45 4.82 -18.66 -5.87
N ASP A 46 4.86 -18.97 -7.16
CA ASP A 46 5.57 -18.17 -8.14
C ASP A 46 4.89 -16.80 -8.31
N GLY A 47 5.63 -15.73 -7.98
CA GLY A 47 5.30 -14.35 -8.37
C GLY A 47 4.66 -13.46 -7.31
N TYR A 48 4.32 -13.95 -6.11
CA TYR A 48 3.87 -13.09 -5.01
C TYR A 48 5.01 -12.85 -4.02
N ASP A 49 5.76 -11.78 -4.25
CA ASP A 49 6.92 -11.40 -3.46
C ASP A 49 6.59 -10.36 -2.36
N LEU A 50 7.59 -10.02 -1.56
CA LEU A 50 7.43 -9.04 -0.49
C LEU A 50 7.02 -7.63 -1.00
N ASN A 51 7.33 -7.29 -2.25
CA ASN A 51 6.93 -6.01 -2.84
C ASN A 51 5.44 -6.03 -3.18
N ALA A 52 4.96 -7.10 -3.80
CA ALA A 52 3.54 -7.29 -4.08
C ALA A 52 2.71 -7.19 -2.80
N LEU A 53 3.13 -7.85 -1.71
CA LEU A 53 2.49 -7.71 -0.41
C LEU A 53 2.43 -6.25 0.07
N ARG A 54 3.52 -5.51 -0.07
CA ARG A 54 3.55 -4.10 0.36
C ARG A 54 2.66 -3.20 -0.49
N THR A 55 2.59 -3.45 -1.80
CA THR A 55 1.68 -2.74 -2.70
C THR A 55 0.22 -2.99 -2.30
N ASP A 56 -0.14 -4.23 -1.98
CA ASP A 56 -1.49 -4.57 -1.54
C ASP A 56 -1.82 -3.94 -0.18
N LEU A 57 -0.88 -3.91 0.77
CA LEU A 57 -1.06 -3.21 2.05
C LEU A 57 -1.30 -1.71 1.85
N ALA A 58 -0.53 -1.05 0.97
CA ALA A 58 -0.74 0.35 0.62
C ALA A 58 -2.12 0.58 -0.02
N ARG A 59 -2.51 -0.30 -0.96
CA ARG A 59 -3.83 -0.25 -1.61
C ARG A 59 -4.99 -0.37 -0.62
N PHE A 60 -4.92 -1.30 0.33
CA PHE A 60 -5.97 -1.44 1.34
C PHE A 60 -6.03 -0.25 2.30
N THR A 61 -4.88 0.29 2.68
CA THR A 61 -4.80 1.49 3.54
C THR A 61 -5.46 2.70 2.85
N PHE A 62 -5.20 2.89 1.55
CA PHE A 62 -5.85 3.90 0.71
C PHE A 62 -7.37 3.67 0.60
N LEU A 63 -7.81 2.44 0.30
CA LEU A 63 -9.24 2.12 0.17
C LEU A 63 -10.02 2.32 1.48
N LEU A 64 -9.35 2.24 2.63
CA LEU A 64 -9.92 2.54 3.94
C LEU A 64 -9.88 4.04 4.29
N GLY A 65 -9.32 4.89 3.42
CA GLY A 65 -9.28 6.34 3.56
C GLY A 65 -8.22 6.87 4.53
N HIS A 66 -7.19 6.08 4.83
CA HIS A 66 -6.15 6.43 5.81
C HIS A 66 -4.79 6.81 5.17
N ASP A 67 -4.70 6.76 3.84
CA ASP A 67 -3.54 7.18 3.04
C ASP A 67 -4.06 7.94 1.83
N ASP A 68 -3.34 8.96 1.38
CA ASP A 68 -3.69 9.78 0.21
C ASP A 68 -3.34 9.11 -1.13
N GLY A 69 -2.69 7.94 -1.08
CA GLY A 69 -2.32 7.18 -2.26
C GLY A 69 -1.02 7.66 -2.90
N GLU A 70 -0.24 8.53 -2.26
CA GLU A 70 1.08 8.94 -2.75
C GLU A 70 1.94 7.74 -3.18
N GLN A 71 1.97 6.68 -2.37
CA GLN A 71 2.76 5.48 -2.65
C GLN A 71 2.21 4.63 -3.81
N LEU A 72 0.96 4.83 -4.19
CA LEU A 72 0.28 4.07 -5.24
C LEU A 72 0.30 4.80 -6.58
N PHE A 73 0.18 6.12 -6.55
CA PHE A 73 -0.01 6.94 -7.75
C PHE A 73 1.19 7.83 -8.07
N GLY A 74 2.05 8.13 -7.08
CA GLY A 74 3.14 9.10 -7.22
C GLY A 74 2.62 10.52 -7.45
N TYR A 75 3.32 11.53 -6.95
CA TYR A 75 3.08 12.88 -7.45
C TYR A 75 3.55 12.94 -8.90
N ASP A 76 2.61 13.20 -9.81
CA ASP A 76 2.92 13.61 -11.18
C ASP A 76 3.46 15.06 -11.12
N GLU A 77 4.72 15.23 -10.72
CA GLU A 77 5.42 16.51 -10.87
C GLU A 77 5.78 16.70 -12.34
N GLY A 78 4.91 17.35 -13.13
CA GLY A 78 5.23 17.52 -14.55
C GLY A 78 4.27 18.27 -15.47
N GLU A 79 3.38 19.14 -15.00
CA GLU A 79 2.89 20.24 -15.85
C GLU A 79 3.48 21.57 -15.36
N GLU A 80 4.77 21.79 -15.69
CA GLU A 80 5.31 23.14 -15.74
C GLU A 80 4.46 23.95 -16.71
N LEU A 81 3.69 24.90 -16.17
CA LEU A 81 3.08 25.98 -16.91
C LEU A 81 4.19 26.83 -17.53
N HIS A 82 4.64 26.47 -18.73
CA HIS A 82 5.36 27.36 -19.62
C HIS A 82 4.38 28.42 -20.15
N GLY A 83 3.99 29.34 -19.27
CA GLY A 83 3.14 30.49 -19.56
C GLY A 83 3.95 31.77 -19.68
N ALA A 84 4.35 32.07 -20.92
CA ALA A 84 4.51 33.41 -21.48
C ALA A 84 5.33 34.44 -20.67
N GLY A 85 6.63 34.52 -20.98
CA GLY A 85 7.33 35.79 -21.00
C GLY A 85 7.07 36.50 -22.33
N GLU A 86 6.02 37.33 -22.39
CA GLU A 86 5.90 38.43 -23.36
C GLU A 86 5.60 39.72 -22.58
N GLY A 87 6.47 40.73 -22.75
CA GLY A 87 6.34 42.06 -22.14
C GLY A 87 7.69 42.72 -21.89
#